data_AF-A0A6V7JTR0-F1
#
_entry.id   AF-A0A6V7JTR0-F1
#
_cell.length_a   1.000
_cell.length_b   1.000
_cell.length_c   1.000
_cell.angle_alpha   90.00
_cell.angle_beta   90.00
_cell.angle_gamma   90.00
#
_symmetry.space_group_name_H-M   'P 1'
#
loop_
_entity.id
_entity.type
_entity.pdbx_description
1 polymer ?
#
loop_
_entity_poly.entity_id
_entity_poly.type
_entity_poly.pdbx_seq_one_letter_code
_entity_poly.pdbx_strand_id
1 'polypeptide(L)' 'VDGVFAESKLLVKIKNGTLEGIYMKSRYGREFSSFRGIPYAIPPVGDLRFE' A
#
# COMPACT_ATOMS: atom_id res chain seq x y z
N VAL A 1 -10.64 29.72 -6.05
CA VAL A 1 -10.03 28.89 -7.12
C VAL A 1 -9.42 27.70 -6.43
N ASP A 2 -10.25 26.72 -6.09
CA ASP A 2 -9.81 25.55 -5.34
C ASP A 2 -9.19 24.59 -6.33
N GLY A 3 -7.86 24.71 -6.46
CA GLY A 3 -7.06 23.85 -7.30
C GLY A 3 -7.21 22.42 -6.82
N VAL A 4 -7.89 21.60 -7.61
CA VAL A 4 -7.84 20.15 -7.50
C VAL A 4 -6.43 19.76 -7.93
N PHE A 5 -5.49 19.75 -6.98
CA PHE A 5 -4.22 19.07 -7.17
C PHE A 5 -4.56 17.60 -7.26
N ALA A 6 -4.49 17.04 -8.47
CA ALA A 6 -4.52 15.59 -8.64
C ALA A 6 -3.27 15.04 -7.93
N GLU A 7 -3.44 14.63 -6.68
CA GLU A 7 -2.39 13.96 -5.91
C GLU A 7 -1.98 12.74 -6.73
N SER A 8 -0.73 12.73 -7.22
CA SER A 8 -0.24 11.67 -8.09
C SER A 8 -0.31 10.35 -7.33
N LYS A 9 -1.20 9.45 -7.76
CA LYS A 9 -1.37 8.13 -7.14
C LYS A 9 -0.04 7.39 -7.10
N LEU A 10 0.40 7.00 -5.91
CA LEU A 10 1.61 6.23 -5.71
C LEU A 10 1.33 4.75 -6.06
N LEU A 11 1.54 4.40 -7.33
CA LEU A 11 1.27 3.06 -7.86
C LEU A 11 2.57 2.27 -8.07
N VAL A 12 2.58 1.02 -7.61
CA VAL A 12 3.72 0.10 -7.78
C VAL A 12 3.23 -1.25 -8.31
N LYS A 13 3.88 -1.76 -9.36
CA LYS A 13 3.55 -3.08 -9.95
C LYS A 13 4.40 -4.18 -9.32
N ILE A 14 3.75 -5.23 -8.83
CA ILE A 14 4.37 -6.44 -8.29
C ILE A 14 3.88 -7.67 -9.07
N LYS A 15 4.42 -8.85 -8.75
CA LYS A 15 3.99 -10.12 -9.39
C LYS A 15 2.49 -10.37 -9.24
N ASN A 16 1.91 -9.98 -8.10
CA ASN A 16 0.53 -10.29 -7.73
C ASN A 16 -0.48 -9.17 -8.04
N GLY A 17 -0.07 -8.10 -8.74
CA GLY A 17 -0.95 -6.99 -9.10
C GLY A 17 -0.30 -5.62 -8.95
N THR A 18 -1.14 -4.58 -8.81
CA THR A 18 -0.71 -3.20 -8.60
C THR A 18 -1.11 -2.74 -7.21
N LEU A 19 -0.16 -2.19 -6.46
CA LEU A 19 -0.37 -1.61 -5.14
C LEU A 19 -0.58 -0.11 -5.26
N GLU A 20 -1.52 0.42 -4.50
CA GLU A 20 -1.68 1.85 -4.26
C GLU A 20 -1.17 2.15 -2.84
N GLY A 21 -0.24 3.10 -2.74
CA GLY A 21 0.37 3.53 -1.48
C GLY A 21 0.14 5.01 -1.21
N ILE A 22 0.77 5.49 -0.15
CA ILE A 22 0.77 6.91 0.23
C ILE A 22 2.20 7.36 0.58
N TYR A 23 2.51 8.64 0.37
CA TYR A 23 3.70 9.24 0.94
C TYR A 23 3.45 9.60 2.41
N MET A 24 4.42 9.30 3.26
CA MET A 24 4.37 9.58 4.69
C MET A 24 5.66 10.22 5.16
N LYS A 25 5.62 10.91 6.30
CA LYS A 25 6.81 11.47 6.96
C LYS A 25 7.21 10.63 8.16
N SER A 26 8.50 10.37 8.30
CA SER A 26 9.06 9.78 9.52
C SER A 26 9.00 10.77 10.68
N ARG A 27 9.32 10.30 11.90
CA ARG A 27 9.37 11.16 13.10
C ARG A 27 10.27 12.39 12.93
N TYR A 28 11.32 12.29 12.11
CA TYR A 28 12.27 13.38 11.83
C TYR A 28 12.02 14.03 10.46
N GLY A 29 10.85 13.85 9.87
CA GLY A 29 10.42 14.56 8.66
C GLY A 29 10.91 13.96 7.34
N ARG A 30 11.63 12.83 7.35
CA ARG A 30 12.02 12.14 6.10
C ARG A 30 10.77 11.58 5.42
N GLU A 31 10.55 11.95 4.16
CA GLU A 31 9.48 11.38 3.35
C GLU A 31 9.81 9.95 2.88
N PHE A 32 8.81 9.09 2.87
CA PHE A 32 8.92 7.71 2.39
C PHE A 32 7.59 7.21 1.83
N SER A 33 7.66 6.29 0.88
CA SER A 33 6.52 5.54 0.36
C SER A 33 6.05 4.48 1.35
N SER A 34 4.77 4.49 1.72
CA SER A 34 4.15 3.52 2.62
C SER A 34 3.10 2.68 1.89
N PHE A 35 3.27 1.36 1.96
CA PHE A 35 2.30 0.36 1.49
C PHE A 35 2.01 -0.57 2.66
N ARG A 36 0.73 -0.73 3.03
CA ARG A 36 0.31 -1.47 4.23
C ARG A 36 -0.73 -2.51 3.85
N GLY A 37 -0.80 -3.60 4.60
CA GLY A 37 -1.80 -4.65 4.41
C GLY A 37 -1.67 -5.40 3.08
N ILE A 38 -0.47 -5.45 2.49
CA ILE A 38 -0.24 -6.18 1.23
C ILE A 38 -0.43 -7.68 1.48
N PRO A 39 -1.42 -8.33 0.83
CA PRO A 39 -1.59 -9.77 0.96
C PRO A 39 -0.40 -10.50 0.34
N TYR A 40 0.27 -11.34 1.13
CA TYR A 40 1.40 -12.17 0.67
C TYR A 40 1.03 -13.65 0.50
N ALA A 41 -0.12 -14.05 1.05
CA ALA A 41 -0.66 -15.40 1.02
C ALA A 41 -2.18 -15.36 1.01
N ILE A 42 -2.79 -16.51 0.76
CA ILE A 42 -4.24 -16.71 0.94
C ILE A 42 -4.54 -16.69 2.45
N PRO A 43 -5.62 -16.03 2.92
CA PRO A 43 -5.98 -16.04 4.33
C PRO A 43 -6.14 -17.48 4.86
N PRO A 44 -5.48 -17.85 5.99
CA PRO A 44 -5.52 -19.22 6.54
C PRO A 44 -6.80 -19.44 7.36
N VAL A 45 -7.94 -19.34 6.69
CA VAL A 45 -9.29 -19.47 7.28
C VAL A 45 -9.97 -20.74 6.75
N GLY A 46 -10.98 -21.23 7.48
CA GLY A 46 -11.69 -22.46 7.11
C GLY A 46 -10.76 -23.67 7.14
N ASP A 47 -10.77 -24.46 6.08
CA ASP A 47 -9.93 -25.66 5.93
C ASP A 47 -8.43 -25.34 5.81
N LEU A 48 -8.07 -24.08 5.51
CA LEU A 48 -6.68 -23.61 5.52
C LEU A 48 -6.19 -23.24 6.93
N ARG A 49 -7.06 -23.30 7.94
CA ARG A 49 -6.65 -23.03 9.32
C ARG A 49 -5.83 -24.23 9.81
N PHE A 50 -4.59 -23.97 10.18
CA PHE A 50 -3.60 -24.95 10.64
C PHE A 50 -2.93 -25.79 9.53
N GLU A 51 -2.98 -25.33 8.26
CA GLU A 51 -2.23 -25.88 7.12
C GLU A 51 -1.02 -25.00 6.73
#